data_AF-A0A2A9EXC3-F1
#
_entry.id   AF-A0A2A9EXC3-F1
#
_cell.length_a   1.000
_cell.length_b   1.000
_cell.length_c   1.000
_cell.angle_alpha   90.00
_cell.angle_beta   90.00
_cell.angle_gamma   90.00
#
_symmetry.space_group_name_H-M   'P 1'
#
loop_
_entity.id
_entity.type
_entity.pdbx_description
1 polymer ?
#
loop_
_entity_poly.entity_id
_entity_poly.type
_entity_poly.pdbx_seq_one_letter_code
_entity_poly.pdbx_strand_id
1 'polypeptide(L)'
;MKKLTVGAAVAVLLAVPAVAAPAAAAPQPSCWGQASAVFAQMGAMGEHSAQMPTPRAGLRNLARAALGPDATMADLGVFVSTTLGLSIDACTG
;
A
#
# COMPACT_ATOMS: atom_id res chain seq x y z
N MET A 1 -10.48 58.01 -28.57
CA MET A 1 -9.17 57.32 -28.76
C MET A 1 -8.90 56.46 -27.54
N LYS A 2 -8.39 55.22 -27.77
CA LYS A 2 -7.76 54.30 -26.80
C LYS A 2 -8.72 53.72 -25.74
N LYS A 3 -9.38 52.58 -25.98
CA LYS A 3 -8.85 51.20 -26.10
C LYS A 3 -7.91 50.84 -24.94
N LEU A 4 -8.22 49.69 -24.33
CA LEU A 4 -7.44 48.92 -23.34
C LEU A 4 -7.71 49.25 -21.87
N THR A 5 -8.58 48.46 -21.24
CA THR A 5 -8.34 47.79 -19.95
C THR A 5 -9.41 46.70 -19.68
N VAL A 6 -9.85 46.02 -20.74
CA VAL A 6 -10.56 44.74 -20.63
C VAL A 6 -9.45 43.68 -20.57
N GLY A 7 -8.89 43.41 -19.39
CA GLY A 7 -7.73 42.53 -19.29
C GLY A 7 -7.51 41.84 -17.94
N ALA A 8 -8.30 42.16 -16.91
CA ALA A 8 -8.05 41.65 -15.56
C ALA A 8 -9.05 40.57 -15.09
N ALA A 9 -10.09 40.24 -15.86
CA ALA A 9 -11.18 39.36 -15.41
C ALA A 9 -11.10 37.89 -15.91
N VAL A 10 -10.13 37.53 -16.77
CA VAL A 10 -10.07 36.19 -17.41
C VAL A 10 -9.02 35.27 -16.79
N ALA A 11 -8.27 35.71 -15.78
CA ALA A 11 -7.17 34.93 -15.19
C ALA A 11 -7.56 34.03 -13.99
N VAL A 12 -8.83 33.98 -13.59
CA VAL A 12 -9.25 33.28 -12.34
C VAL A 12 -9.86 31.89 -12.59
N LEU A 13 -10.07 31.47 -13.85
CA LEU A 13 -10.89 30.29 -14.16
C LEU A 13 -10.15 28.96 -14.39
N LEU A 14 -8.84 28.86 -14.15
CA LEU A 14 -8.06 27.65 -14.48
C LEU A 14 -7.26 27.02 -13.33
N ALA A 15 -7.55 27.39 -12.08
CA ALA A 15 -7.03 26.66 -10.92
C ALA A 15 -7.88 25.41 -10.63
N VAL A 16 -7.95 24.47 -11.58
CA VAL A 16 -8.42 23.12 -11.30
C VAL A 16 -7.28 22.42 -10.55
N PRO A 17 -7.43 22.00 -9.28
CA PRO A 17 -6.43 21.16 -8.66
C PRO A 17 -6.36 19.88 -9.47
N ALA A 18 -5.20 19.60 -10.06
CA ALA A 18 -4.92 18.33 -10.72
C ALA A 18 -5.09 17.23 -9.67
N VAL A 19 -6.26 16.60 -9.65
CA VAL A 19 -6.51 15.42 -8.83
C VAL A 19 -5.62 14.34 -9.43
N ALA A 20 -4.53 14.02 -8.73
CA ALA A 20 -3.62 12.96 -9.14
C ALA A 20 -4.44 11.68 -9.33
N ALA A 21 -4.49 11.18 -10.56
CA ALA A 21 -5.14 9.91 -10.85
C ALA A 21 -4.50 8.82 -9.96
N PRO A 22 -5.29 7.92 -9.35
CA PRO A 22 -4.70 6.83 -8.58
C PRO A 22 -3.80 6.03 -9.52
N ALA A 23 -2.52 5.93 -9.17
CA ALA A 23 -1.60 5.06 -9.89
C ALA A 23 -2.19 3.64 -9.88
N ALA A 24 -2.40 3.07 -11.06
CA ALA A 24 -2.81 1.68 -11.17
C ALA A 24 -1.77 0.83 -10.43
N ALA A 25 -2.21 0.11 -9.40
CA ALA A 25 -1.33 -0.80 -8.69
C ALA A 25 -0.78 -1.81 -9.69
N ALA A 26 0.55 -1.92 -9.77
CA ALA A 26 1.18 -2.96 -10.58
C ALA A 26 0.63 -4.33 -10.16
N PRO A 27 0.44 -5.29 -11.09
CA PRO A 27 0.05 -6.65 -10.74
C PRO A 27 0.96 -7.15 -9.62
N GLN A 28 0.39 -7.47 -8.47
CA GLN A 28 1.14 -7.97 -7.32
C GLN A 28 1.14 -9.49 -7.40
N PRO A 29 2.22 -10.14 -7.86
CA PRO A 29 2.30 -11.60 -7.90
C PRO A 29 2.33 -12.21 -6.49
N SER A 30 2.54 -11.40 -5.43
CA SER A 30 2.58 -11.92 -4.07
C SER A 30 1.17 -12.04 -3.46
N CYS A 31 0.77 -13.26 -3.09
CA CYS A 31 -0.51 -13.49 -2.40
C CYS A 31 -0.68 -12.69 -1.13
N TRP A 32 0.42 -12.39 -0.44
CA TRP A 32 0.32 -11.64 0.80
C TRP A 32 -0.13 -10.21 0.54
N GLY A 33 0.32 -9.60 -0.55
CA GLY A 33 -0.17 -8.31 -1.02
C GLY A 33 -1.65 -8.38 -1.43
N GLN A 34 -2.05 -9.41 -2.18
CA GLN A 34 -3.44 -9.59 -2.62
C GLN A 34 -4.39 -9.82 -1.44
N ALA A 35 -4.05 -10.73 -0.53
CA ALA A 35 -4.84 -11.02 0.67
C ALA A 35 -4.94 -9.79 1.59
N SER A 36 -3.84 -9.06 1.77
CA SER A 36 -3.85 -7.81 2.56
C SER A 36 -4.72 -6.74 1.92
N ALA A 37 -4.72 -6.64 0.59
CA ALA A 37 -5.56 -5.68 -0.15
C ALA A 37 -7.05 -6.00 0.02
N VAL A 38 -7.46 -7.28 -0.12
CA VAL A 38 -8.85 -7.70 0.13
C VAL A 38 -9.22 -7.46 1.59
N PHE A 39 -8.36 -7.84 2.53
CA PHE A 39 -8.60 -7.64 3.96
C PHE A 39 -8.78 -6.16 4.30
N ALA A 40 -7.99 -5.27 3.71
CA ALA A 40 -8.10 -3.82 3.91
C ALA A 40 -9.47 -3.27 3.45
N GLN A 41 -10.06 -3.85 2.41
CA GLN A 41 -11.38 -3.45 1.89
C GLN A 41 -12.53 -3.91 2.79
N MET A 42 -12.33 -4.93 3.64
CA MET A 42 -13.36 -5.41 4.57
C MET A 42 -13.58 -4.47 5.78
N GLY A 43 -12.85 -3.35 5.86
CA GLY A 43 -13.04 -2.31 6.88
C GLY A 43 -12.54 -2.67 8.29
N ALA A 44 -11.96 -3.86 8.48
CA ALA A 44 -11.55 -4.38 9.79
C ALA A 44 -10.04 -4.22 10.07
N MET A 45 -9.39 -3.17 9.54
CA MET A 45 -7.94 -2.95 9.68
C MET A 45 -7.49 -2.62 11.12
N GLY A 46 -8.44 -2.32 12.02
CA GLY A 46 -8.18 -1.96 13.41
C GLY A 46 -7.43 -0.63 13.56
N GLU A 47 -6.92 -0.36 14.77
CA GLU A 47 -6.12 0.84 15.03
C GLU A 47 -4.73 0.75 14.38
N HIS A 48 -4.27 1.91 13.90
CA HIS A 48 -2.97 2.04 13.26
C HIS A 48 -1.86 1.66 14.25
N SER A 49 -0.86 0.89 13.80
CA SER A 49 0.19 0.33 14.69
C SER A 49 0.88 1.37 15.58
N ALA A 50 1.05 2.58 15.05
CA ALA A 50 1.68 3.70 15.74
C ALA A 50 0.90 4.25 16.95
N GLN A 51 -0.39 3.92 17.08
CA GLN A 51 -1.25 4.41 18.15
C GLN A 51 -1.26 3.48 19.38
N MET A 52 -0.66 2.28 19.28
CA MET A 52 -0.61 1.35 20.40
C MET A 52 0.58 1.63 21.33
N PRO A 53 0.45 1.34 22.64
CA PRO A 53 1.55 1.47 23.61
C PRO A 53 2.81 0.67 23.21
N THR A 54 2.61 -0.48 22.56
CA THR A 54 3.66 -1.31 21.98
C THR A 54 3.39 -1.52 20.49
N PRO A 55 3.97 -0.70 19.60
CA PRO A 55 3.74 -0.83 18.16
C PRO A 55 4.09 -2.24 17.65
N ARG A 56 3.21 -2.82 16.82
CA ARG A 56 3.44 -4.12 16.19
C ARG A 56 4.64 -4.03 15.24
N ALA A 57 5.50 -5.04 15.26
CA ALA A 57 6.62 -5.13 14.33
C ALA A 57 6.12 -5.26 12.88
N GLY A 58 6.76 -4.54 11.96
CA GLY A 58 6.50 -4.68 10.53
C GLY A 58 6.92 -6.05 10.02
N LEU A 59 6.23 -6.57 9.00
CA LEU A 59 6.41 -7.93 8.48
C LEU A 59 7.85 -8.24 8.04
N ARG A 60 8.56 -7.26 7.46
CA ARG A 60 9.98 -7.42 7.12
C ARG A 60 10.88 -7.54 8.35
N ASN A 61 10.60 -6.79 9.41
CA ASN A 61 11.36 -6.89 10.66
C ASN A 61 11.06 -8.21 11.39
N LEU A 62 9.82 -8.68 11.31
CA LEU A 62 9.44 -9.99 11.82
C LEU A 62 10.19 -11.11 11.08
N ALA A 63 10.28 -11.05 9.75
CA ALA A 63 11.05 -12.00 8.96
C ALA A 63 12.51 -12.06 9.42
N ARG A 64 13.13 -10.88 9.62
CA ARG A 64 14.52 -10.80 10.08
C ARG A 64 14.73 -11.37 11.47
N ALA A 65 13.79 -11.13 12.38
CA ALA A 65 13.85 -11.63 13.74
C ALA A 65 13.65 -13.15 13.82
N ALA A 66 12.79 -13.71 12.97
CA ALA A 66 12.45 -15.14 13.00
C ALA A 66 13.39 -16.02 12.18
N LEU A 67 13.84 -15.54 11.00
CA LEU A 67 14.53 -16.36 10.01
C LEU A 67 15.99 -15.92 9.74
N GLY A 68 16.42 -14.79 10.30
CA GLY A 68 17.78 -14.27 10.16
C GLY A 68 17.88 -12.93 9.43
N PRO A 69 19.01 -12.23 9.52
CA PRO A 69 19.13 -10.81 9.17
C PRO A 69 18.82 -10.48 7.71
N ASP A 70 19.05 -11.42 6.80
CA ASP A 70 18.86 -11.27 5.36
C ASP A 70 17.49 -11.76 4.88
N ALA A 71 16.66 -12.30 5.78
CA ALA A 71 15.36 -12.85 5.43
C ALA A 71 14.44 -11.78 4.82
N THR A 72 13.72 -12.22 3.80
CA THR A 72 12.75 -11.43 3.05
C THR A 72 11.34 -11.69 3.57
N MET A 73 10.38 -10.86 3.14
CA MET A 73 8.97 -11.15 3.43
C MET A 73 8.48 -12.41 2.73
N ALA A 74 9.09 -12.80 1.59
CA ALA A 74 8.75 -14.02 0.89
C ALA A 74 9.15 -15.25 1.71
N ASP A 75 10.34 -15.24 2.32
CA ASP A 75 10.81 -16.31 3.19
C ASP A 75 9.89 -16.51 4.40
N LEU A 76 9.40 -15.40 4.98
CA LEU A 76 8.40 -15.43 6.04
C LEU A 76 7.07 -16.06 5.57
N GLY A 77 6.64 -15.74 4.34
CA GLY A 77 5.46 -16.36 3.74
C GLY A 77 5.59 -17.88 3.60
N VAL A 78 6.73 -18.35 3.07
CA VAL A 78 7.04 -19.79 2.94
C VAL A 78 7.10 -20.47 4.30
N PHE A 79 7.71 -19.82 5.29
CA PHE A 79 7.77 -20.35 6.65
C PHE A 79 6.36 -20.54 7.25
N VAL A 80 5.51 -19.53 7.16
CA VAL A 80 4.14 -19.58 7.70
C VAL A 80 3.30 -20.63 6.97
N SER A 81 3.35 -20.68 5.64
CA SER A 81 2.59 -21.66 4.85
C SER A 81 3.01 -23.09 5.17
N THR A 82 4.32 -23.34 5.28
CA THR A 82 4.86 -24.66 5.63
C THR A 82 4.46 -25.06 7.04
N THR A 83 4.56 -24.13 8.01
CA THR A 83 4.23 -24.41 9.42
C THR A 83 2.74 -24.69 9.62
N LEU A 84 1.87 -24.02 8.86
CA LEU A 84 0.42 -24.17 8.96
C LEU A 84 -0.15 -25.22 7.99
N GLY A 85 0.68 -25.84 7.15
CA GLY A 85 0.22 -26.80 6.14
C GLY A 85 -0.67 -26.18 5.06
N LEU A 86 -0.47 -24.89 4.75
CA LEU A 86 -1.25 -24.17 3.75
C LEU A 86 -0.59 -24.31 2.38
N SER A 87 -1.38 -24.69 1.35
CA SER A 87 -0.94 -24.56 -0.04
C SER A 87 -1.00 -23.10 -0.46
N ILE A 88 0.10 -22.63 -1.06
CA ILE A 88 0.25 -21.31 -1.68
C ILE A 88 0.43 -21.42 -3.20
N ASP A 89 -0.01 -22.53 -3.82
CA ASP A 89 0.19 -22.75 -5.26
C ASP A 89 -0.58 -21.73 -6.13
N ALA A 90 -1.68 -21.18 -5.60
CA ALA A 90 -2.42 -20.08 -6.21
C ALA A 90 -1.67 -18.72 -6.13
N CYS A 91 -0.55 -18.67 -5.43
CA CYS A 91 0.17 -17.46 -5.03
C CYS A 91 1.54 -17.28 -5.67
N THR A 92 2.01 -18.30 -6.38
CA THR A 92 3.35 -18.37 -6.97
C THR A 92 3.30 -18.45 -8.50
N GLY A 93 2.15 -18.13 -9.10
CA GLY A 93 1.92 -18.09 -10.54
C GLY A 93 2.36 -16.80 -11.21
#